data_AF-A0A1B6H6V6-F1
#
_entry.id   AF-A0A1B6H6V6-F1
#
_cell.length_a   1.000
_cell.length_b   1.000
_cell.length_c   1.000
_cell.angle_alpha   90.00
_cell.angle_beta   90.00
_cell.angle_gamma   90.00
#
_symmetry.space_group_name_H-M   'P 1'
#
loop_
_entity.id
_entity.type
_entity.pdbx_description
1 polymer ?
#
loop_
_entity_poly.entity_id
_entity_poly.type
_entity_poly.pdbx_seq_one_letter_code
_entity_poly.pdbx_strand_id
1 'polypeptide(L)'
;NLFQNYPCLWDVSSQDYLNRNVKETAYNKLLENVMNARMPATVELLKKKIKSLRDTYRKELSKIKKSIKSGASANEIYKPKLVWFPTAEVFWHGAVSGRDRTVRHSKQQR
;
A
#
# COMPACT_ATOMS: atom_id res chain seq x y z
N ASN A 1 -2.27 1.07 15.56
CA ASN A 1 -1.02 0.77 14.82
C ASN A 1 -0.57 2.06 14.14
N LEU A 2 0.65 2.53 14.41
CA LEU A 2 1.12 3.91 14.20
C LEU A 2 0.94 4.49 12.78
N PHE A 3 1.11 3.68 11.73
CA PHE A 3 1.01 4.14 10.33
C PHE A 3 -0.42 4.51 9.89
N GLN A 4 -1.44 3.94 10.53
CA GLN A 4 -2.86 4.14 10.20
C GLN A 4 -3.31 5.57 10.47
N ASN A 5 -2.68 6.22 11.44
CA ASN A 5 -3.01 7.58 11.89
C ASN A 5 -2.58 8.66 10.88
N TYR A 6 -1.96 8.27 9.76
CA TYR A 6 -1.42 9.20 8.76
C TYR A 6 -2.02 8.93 7.36
N PRO A 7 -3.32 9.20 7.14
CA PRO A 7 -4.00 8.94 5.87
C PRO A 7 -3.32 9.64 4.69
N CYS A 8 -2.74 10.83 4.88
CA CYS A 8 -1.96 11.54 3.87
C CYS A 8 -0.80 10.72 3.26
N LEU A 9 -0.32 9.67 3.95
CA LEU A 9 0.77 8.80 3.46
C LEU A 9 0.30 7.65 2.57
N TRP A 10 -0.96 7.23 2.67
CA TRP A 10 -1.46 6.01 2.03
C TRP A 10 -2.83 6.14 1.36
N ASP A 11 -3.74 6.94 1.89
CA ASP A 11 -5.08 7.14 1.34
C ASP A 11 -5.05 8.13 0.17
N VAL A 12 -5.36 7.66 -1.03
CA VAL A 12 -5.39 8.49 -2.25
C VAL A 12 -6.64 9.36 -2.37
N SER A 13 -7.68 9.05 -1.59
CA SER A 13 -8.95 9.81 -1.57
C SER A 13 -8.90 11.00 -0.61
N SER A 14 -7.95 10.99 0.33
CA SER A 14 -7.70 12.12 1.22
C SER A 14 -7.18 13.33 0.44
N GLN A 15 -7.75 14.52 0.72
CA GLN A 15 -7.29 15.79 0.15
C GLN A 15 -5.81 16.08 0.48
N ASP A 16 -5.37 15.63 1.66
CA ASP A 16 -3.99 15.78 2.13
C ASP A 16 -3.00 14.86 1.41
N TYR A 17 -3.48 13.89 0.62
CA TYR A 17 -2.61 13.02 -0.15
C TYR A 17 -1.81 13.78 -1.20
N LEU A 18 -2.26 14.93 -1.70
CA LEU A 18 -1.46 15.72 -2.65
C LEU A 18 -0.57 16.75 -1.94
N ASN A 19 -0.79 16.99 -0.65
CA ASN A 19 -0.07 18.00 0.11
C ASN A 19 1.30 17.47 0.57
N ARG A 20 2.37 18.01 -0.04
CA ARG A 20 3.75 17.64 0.27
C ARG A 20 4.14 17.97 1.71
N ASN A 21 3.73 19.12 2.22
CA ASN A 21 4.09 19.57 3.57
C ASN A 21 3.43 18.68 4.62
N VAL A 22 2.15 18.35 4.45
CA VAL A 22 1.43 17.45 5.36
C VAL A 22 2.05 16.04 5.37
N LYS A 23 2.47 15.54 4.20
CA LYS A 23 3.21 14.27 4.12
C LYS A 23 4.54 14.32 4.84
N GLU A 24 5.29 15.40 4.69
CA GLU A 24 6.60 15.56 5.33
C GLU A 24 6.46 15.60 6.85
N THR A 25 5.51 16.37 7.38
CA THR A 25 5.17 16.36 8.82
C THR A 25 4.77 14.96 9.29
N ALA A 26 3.94 14.24 8.53
CA ALA A 26 3.53 12.89 8.88
C ALA A 26 4.71 11.89 8.88
N TYR A 27 5.64 11.99 7.92
CA TYR A 27 6.84 11.16 7.92
C TYR A 27 7.75 11.46 9.12
N ASN A 28 7.90 12.73 9.51
CA ASN A 28 8.70 13.11 10.67
C ASN A 28 8.10 12.57 11.97
N LYS A 29 6.78 12.75 12.17
CA LYS A 29 6.08 12.17 13.34
C LYS A 29 6.15 10.65 13.37
N LEU A 30 6.00 10.00 12.21
CA LEU A 30 6.15 8.55 12.09
C LEU A 30 7.59 8.12 12.44
N LEU A 31 8.58 8.90 12.02
CA LEU A 31 9.98 8.64 12.31
C LEU A 31 10.29 8.78 13.80
N GLU A 32 9.86 9.84 14.47
CA GLU A 32 10.04 10.04 15.92
C GLU A 32 9.55 8.83 16.72
N ASN A 33 8.36 8.35 16.38
CA ASN A 33 7.78 7.18 17.03
C ASN A 33 8.53 5.87 16.74
N VAL A 34 9.16 5.74 15.56
CA VAL A 34 10.00 4.58 15.19
C VAL A 34 11.41 4.68 15.82
N MET A 35 11.96 5.89 15.94
CA MET A 35 13.24 6.14 16.60
C MET A 35 13.14 5.91 18.11
N ASN A 36 12.00 6.24 18.73
CA ASN A 36 11.69 5.84 20.11
C ASN A 36 11.73 4.30 20.30
N ALA A 37 11.53 3.52 19.23
CA ALA A 37 11.70 2.07 19.22
C ALA A 37 13.16 1.61 18.98
N ARG A 38 14.16 2.48 19.21
CA ARG A 38 15.61 2.24 19.15
C ARG A 38 16.18 1.88 17.76
N MET A 39 15.54 2.33 16.69
CA MET A 39 16.07 2.16 15.33
C MET A 39 16.62 3.49 14.81
N PRO A 40 17.93 3.60 14.49
CA PRO A 40 18.45 4.75 13.76
C PRO A 40 17.86 4.70 12.34
N ALA A 41 16.82 5.48 12.12
CA ALA A 41 16.13 5.57 10.85
C ALA A 41 16.15 7.01 10.35
N THR A 42 16.34 7.20 9.05
CA THR A 42 16.11 8.50 8.41
C THR A 42 14.73 8.50 7.76
N VAL A 43 14.19 9.69 7.50
CA VAL A 43 12.94 9.85 6.72
C VAL A 43 13.05 9.13 5.36
N GLU A 44 14.23 9.14 4.74
CA GLU A 44 14.47 8.44 3.49
C GLU A 44 14.39 6.91 3.64
N LEU A 45 15.02 6.35 4.69
CA LEU A 45 14.95 4.93 4.97
C LEU A 45 13.51 4.49 5.25
N LEU A 46 12.76 5.31 5.99
CA LEU A 46 11.35 5.10 6.28
C LEU A 46 10.50 5.09 4.99
N LYS A 47 10.71 6.08 4.11
CA LYS A 47 10.08 6.14 2.78
C LYS A 47 10.40 4.89 1.95
N LYS A 48 11.67 4.46 1.90
CA LYS A 48 12.11 3.24 1.21
C LYS A 48 11.44 1.99 1.79
N LYS A 49 11.34 1.88 3.12
CA LYS A 49 10.68 0.75 3.79
C LYS A 49 9.19 0.69 3.47
N ILE A 50 8.48 1.82 3.58
CA ILE A 50 7.05 1.92 3.24
C ILE A 50 6.82 1.61 1.77
N LYS A 51 7.72 2.05 0.88
CA LYS A 51 7.66 1.69 -0.55
C LYS A 51 7.83 0.18 -0.74
N SER A 52 8.86 -0.43 -0.15
CA SER A 52 9.11 -1.87 -0.25
C SER A 52 7.92 -2.70 0.25
N LEU A 53 7.32 -2.33 1.38
CA LEU A 53 6.12 -3.01 1.91
C LEU A 53 4.93 -2.90 0.95
N ARG A 54 4.68 -1.70 0.39
CA ARG A 54 3.61 -1.50 -0.62
C ARG A 54 3.85 -2.33 -1.89
N ASP A 55 5.09 -2.41 -2.35
CA ASP A 55 5.45 -3.18 -3.54
C ASP A 55 5.27 -4.69 -3.29
N THR A 56 5.63 -5.18 -2.10
CA THR A 56 5.37 -6.57 -1.68
C THR A 56 3.86 -6.86 -1.61
N TYR A 57 3.08 -5.99 -0.98
CA TYR A 57 1.63 -6.14 -0.92
C TYR A 57 0.98 -6.17 -2.32
N ARG A 58 1.41 -5.30 -3.23
CA ARG A 58 0.94 -5.32 -4.63
C ARG A 58 1.24 -6.63 -5.34
N LYS A 59 2.42 -7.23 -5.09
CA LYS A 59 2.77 -8.53 -5.67
C LYS A 59 1.86 -9.63 -5.14
N GLU A 60 1.59 -9.65 -3.83
CA GLU A 60 0.65 -10.60 -3.22
C GLU A 60 -0.77 -10.42 -3.77
N LEU A 61 -1.28 -9.18 -3.85
CA LEU A 61 -2.57 -8.88 -4.49
C LEU A 61 -2.62 -9.35 -5.95
N SER A 62 -1.53 -9.17 -6.71
CA SER A 62 -1.49 -9.62 -8.10
C SER A 62 -1.63 -11.14 -8.21
N LYS A 63 -1.04 -11.90 -7.28
CA LYS A 63 -1.20 -13.36 -7.24
C LYS A 63 -2.65 -13.77 -6.95
N ILE A 64 -3.31 -13.11 -5.99
CA ILE A 64 -4.74 -13.30 -5.70
C ILE A 64 -5.58 -13.02 -6.94
N LYS A 65 -5.39 -11.85 -7.57
CA LYS A 65 -6.13 -11.48 -8.79
C LYS A 65 -5.89 -12.47 -9.94
N LYS A 66 -4.66 -12.97 -10.10
CA LYS A 66 -4.31 -13.95 -11.14
C LYS A 66 -4.99 -15.30 -10.91
N SER A 67 -5.04 -15.79 -9.67
CA SER A 67 -5.74 -17.05 -9.36
C SER A 67 -7.25 -16.93 -9.63
N ILE A 68 -7.86 -15.78 -9.31
CA ILE A 68 -9.28 -15.55 -9.62
C ILE A 68 -9.50 -15.55 -11.14
N LYS A 69 -8.64 -14.84 -11.90
CA LYS A 69 -8.77 -14.71 -13.35
C LYS A 69 -8.57 -16.03 -14.11
N SER A 70 -7.82 -16.98 -13.58
CA SER A 70 -7.60 -18.28 -14.22
C SER A 70 -8.79 -19.25 -14.08
N GLY A 71 -9.93 -18.81 -13.54
CA GLY A 71 -11.11 -19.66 -13.34
C GLY A 71 -10.96 -20.65 -12.19
N ALA A 72 -10.07 -20.35 -11.23
CA ALA A 72 -9.85 -21.18 -10.06
C ALA A 72 -11.14 -21.31 -9.23
N SER A 73 -11.42 -22.51 -8.74
CA SER A 73 -12.48 -22.72 -7.76
C SER A 73 -12.18 -21.96 -6.46
N ALA A 74 -13.18 -21.70 -5.62
CA ALA A 74 -13.00 -20.96 -4.35
C ALA A 74 -11.90 -21.57 -3.46
N ASN A 75 -11.65 -22.87 -3.57
CA ASN A 75 -10.59 -23.60 -2.86
C ASN A 75 -9.18 -23.42 -3.44
N GLU A 76 -9.06 -22.90 -4.66
CA GLU A 76 -7.82 -22.72 -5.41
C GLU A 76 -7.35 -21.25 -5.46
N ILE A 77 -8.12 -20.33 -4.89
CA ILE A 77 -7.72 -18.92 -4.78
C ILE A 77 -6.44 -18.83 -3.94
N TYR A 78 -5.43 -18.16 -4.49
CA TYR A 78 -4.15 -17.98 -3.83
C TYR A 78 -4.32 -17.23 -2.52
N LYS A 79 -3.81 -17.83 -1.43
CA LYS A 79 -3.78 -17.21 -0.11
C LYS A 79 -2.40 -16.56 0.14
N PRO A 80 -2.36 -15.26 0.50
CA PRO A 80 -1.12 -14.58 0.84
C PRO A 80 -0.36 -15.28 1.95
N LYS A 81 0.95 -15.41 1.79
CA LYS A 81 1.82 -16.12 2.75
C LYS A 81 2.33 -15.23 3.89
N LEU A 82 2.07 -13.93 3.82
CA LEU A 82 2.63 -12.95 4.75
C LEU A 82 1.66 -12.73 5.93
N VAL A 83 2.14 -12.97 7.15
CA VAL A 83 1.34 -12.84 8.39
C VAL A 83 0.77 -11.42 8.57
N TRP A 84 1.47 -10.39 8.09
CA TRP A 84 1.00 -9.01 8.15
C TRP A 84 0.05 -8.63 7.01
N PHE A 85 -0.16 -9.50 6.01
CA PHE A 85 -1.01 -9.20 4.85
C PHE A 85 -2.45 -8.87 5.23
N PRO A 86 -3.15 -9.65 6.10
CA PRO A 86 -4.52 -9.30 6.52
C PRO A 86 -4.59 -7.92 7.16
N THR A 87 -3.58 -7.56 7.96
CA THR A 87 -3.46 -6.22 8.53
C THR A 87 -3.32 -5.18 7.44
N ALA A 88 -2.46 -5.41 6.44
CA ALA A 88 -2.29 -4.48 5.32
C ALA A 88 -3.54 -4.37 4.43
N GLU A 89 -4.31 -5.46 4.26
CA GLU A 89 -5.55 -5.48 3.47
C GLU A 89 -6.55 -4.44 4.00
N VAL A 90 -6.71 -4.33 5.31
CA VAL A 90 -7.60 -3.33 5.96
C VAL A 90 -7.23 -1.88 5.57
N PHE A 91 -5.96 -1.59 5.31
CA PHE A 91 -5.48 -0.22 5.02
C PHE A 91 -5.27 0.07 3.54
N TRP A 92 -4.76 -0.91 2.79
CA TRP A 92 -4.31 -0.70 1.41
C TRP A 92 -5.31 -1.16 0.37
N HIS A 93 -6.38 -1.87 0.75
CA HIS A 93 -7.42 -2.29 -0.18
C HIS A 93 -8.04 -1.10 -0.92
N GLY A 94 -8.33 0.01 -0.24
CA GLY A 94 -8.82 1.25 -0.88
C GLY A 94 -7.74 2.00 -1.67
N ALA A 95 -6.52 2.07 -1.14
CA ALA A 95 -5.41 2.84 -1.73
C ALA A 95 -4.81 2.24 -3.01
N VAL A 96 -4.90 0.91 -3.17
CA VAL A 96 -4.30 0.16 -4.28
C VAL A 96 -5.32 -0.19 -5.36
N SER A 97 -6.60 -0.37 -5.01
CA SER A 97 -7.66 -0.68 -5.98
C SER A 97 -7.93 0.45 -6.97
N GLY A 98 -7.66 1.71 -6.60
CA GLY A 98 -7.80 2.87 -7.50
C GLY A 98 -6.68 3.06 -8.53
N ARG A 99 -5.64 2.20 -8.56
CA ARG A 99 -4.54 2.28 -9.54
C ARG A 99 -4.38 0.99 -10.34
N ASP A 100 -5.48 0.39 -10.74
CA ASP A 100 -5.42 -0.57 -11.84
C ASP A 100 -5.12 0.17 -13.14
N ARG A 101 -3.84 0.26 -13.50
CA ARG A 101 -3.37 0.86 -14.76
C ARG A 101 -3.74 0.02 -15.99
N THR A 102 -4.44 -1.11 -15.83
CA THR A 102 -4.86 -1.93 -16.97
C THR A 102 -6.07 -1.39 -17.74
N VAL A 103 -6.78 -0.37 -17.22
CA VAL A 103 -7.95 0.23 -17.92
C VAL A 103 -7.58 1.50 -18.71
N ARG A 104 -6.46 1.50 -19.43
CA ARG A 104 -6.09 2.62 -20.33
C ARG A 104 -5.79 2.25 -21.78
N HIS A 105 -6.02 1.01 -22.22
CA HIS A 105 -5.84 0.63 -23.63
C HIS A 105 -7.11 0.00 -24.25
N SER A 106 -8.29 0.51 -23.91
CA SER A 106 -9.54 0.05 -24.54
C SER A 106 -10.49 1.21 -24.83
N LYS A 107 -9.98 2.31 -25.37
CA LYS A 107 -10.78 3.25 -26.18
C LYS A 107 -9.87 3.98 -27.18
N GLN A 108 -9.58 3.32 -28.29
CA GLN A 108 -9.36 3.99 -29.57
C GLN A 108 -9.74 2.99 -30.67
N GLN A 109 -11.04 2.80 -30.85
CA GLN A 109 -11.58 2.40 -32.15
C GLN A 109 -12.28 3.64 -32.71
N ARG A 110 -11.67 4.20 -33.74
CA ARG A 110 -12.32 4.95 -34.81
C ARG A 110 -11.62 4.53 -36.08
#